data_AF-A0A081AGH7-F1
#
_entry.id   AF-A0A081AGH7-F1
#
_cell.length_a   1.000
_cell.length_b   1.000
_cell.length_c   1.000
_cell.angle_alpha   90.00
_cell.angle_beta   90.00
_cell.angle_gamma   90.00
#
_symmetry.space_group_name_H-M   'P 1'
#
loop_
_entity.id
_entity.type
_entity.pdbx_description
1 polymer ?
#
loop_
_entity_poly.entity_id
_entity_poly.type
_entity_poly.pdbx_seq_one_letter_code
_entity_poly.pdbx_strand_id
1 'polypeptide(L)'
;MSAVTTNVDKDVYRHALCRMVIPSVKVVWPSGKRVFLQHDNAKPHVAADDPEVVAACSDGGWDMSIKPQPANSPDFNVNDLGFFASIQSLQHKKKARTIEDLVNNVEEAYNQLEYSTIDKVFVTLQSVLQASMNVDGCNKYQLPHLSKEQLRMNNGLLPPSLTCNDNIYDKATILLSSIEQDKVDNVRT
;
A
#
# COMPACT_ATOMS: atom_id res chain seq x y z
N MET A 1 21.34 26.27 0.61
CA MET A 1 21.72 25.23 -0.36
C MET A 1 20.51 24.99 -1.22
N SER A 2 20.63 25.00 -2.56
CA SER A 2 19.53 24.63 -3.44
C SER A 2 19.28 23.13 -3.37
N ALA A 3 18.03 22.70 -3.34
CA ALA A 3 17.67 21.29 -3.40
C ALA A 3 18.18 20.68 -4.72
N VAL A 4 18.76 19.48 -4.63
CA VAL A 4 19.30 18.74 -5.77
C VAL A 4 18.52 17.44 -5.91
N THR A 5 17.99 17.18 -7.11
CA THR A 5 17.33 15.92 -7.42
C THR A 5 18.36 14.79 -7.47
N THR A 6 18.09 13.70 -6.75
CA THR A 6 18.94 12.51 -6.73
C THR A 6 18.09 11.30 -7.10
N ASN A 7 18.65 10.38 -7.89
CA ASN A 7 17.99 9.11 -8.17
C ASN A 7 18.01 8.24 -6.92
N VAL A 8 16.89 7.56 -6.65
CA VAL A 8 16.82 6.55 -5.61
C VAL A 8 17.34 5.23 -6.18
N ASP A 9 18.51 4.82 -5.73
CA ASP A 9 19.03 3.47 -5.95
C ASP A 9 18.69 2.56 -4.75
N LYS A 10 19.19 1.33 -4.81
CA LYS A 10 18.91 0.32 -3.78
C LYS A 10 19.48 0.69 -2.41
N ASP A 11 20.63 1.34 -2.36
CA ASP A 11 21.30 1.68 -1.11
C ASP A 11 20.62 2.89 -0.46
N VAL A 12 20.24 3.89 -1.26
CA VAL A 12 19.42 5.02 -0.81
C VAL A 12 18.07 4.53 -0.27
N TYR A 13 17.41 3.61 -0.99
CA TYR A 13 16.13 3.06 -0.56
C TYR A 13 16.24 2.26 0.75
N ARG A 14 17.24 1.38 0.86
CA ARG A 14 17.54 0.63 2.09
C ARG A 14 17.77 1.56 3.26
N HIS A 15 18.57 2.61 3.05
CA HIS A 15 18.87 3.59 4.09
C HIS A 15 17.60 4.32 4.55
N ALA A 16 16.75 4.75 3.62
CA ALA A 16 15.48 5.38 3.93
C ALA A 16 14.57 4.45 4.77
N LEU A 17 14.49 3.16 4.42
CA LEU A 17 13.73 2.18 5.21
C LEU A 17 14.28 2.05 6.63
N CYS A 18 15.58 1.77 6.77
CA CYS A 18 16.21 1.45 8.06
C CYS A 18 16.30 2.66 8.99
N ARG A 19 16.50 3.87 8.45
CA ARG A 19 16.79 5.08 9.24
C ARG A 19 15.62 6.03 9.37
N MET A 20 14.64 5.95 8.48
CA MET A 20 13.49 6.87 8.49
C MET A 20 12.17 6.12 8.69
N VAL A 21 11.82 5.21 7.78
CA VAL A 21 10.48 4.60 7.76
C VAL A 21 10.26 3.68 8.96
N ILE A 22 11.11 2.68 9.15
CA ILE A 22 10.96 1.69 10.23
C ILE A 22 10.97 2.38 11.61
N PRO A 23 11.95 3.24 11.94
CA PRO A 23 11.92 3.96 13.21
C PRO A 23 10.65 4.79 13.41
N SER A 24 10.19 5.50 12.38
CA SER A 24 8.97 6.31 12.47
C SER A 24 7.74 5.45 12.74
N VAL A 25 7.61 4.31 12.05
CA VAL A 25 6.53 3.35 12.32
C VAL A 25 6.58 2.88 13.76
N LYS A 26 7.76 2.52 14.30
CA LYS A 26 7.88 2.06 15.69
C LYS A 26 7.41 3.12 16.71
N VAL A 27 7.53 4.40 16.38
CA VAL A 27 7.10 5.52 17.24
C VAL A 27 5.59 5.72 17.19
N VAL A 28 4.97 5.60 16.01
CA VAL A 28 3.56 6.00 15.80
C VAL A 28 2.57 4.83 15.76
N TRP A 29 3.05 3.59 15.67
CA TRP A 29 2.18 2.42 15.53
C TRP A 29 1.27 2.25 16.76
N PRO A 30 -0.06 2.07 16.57
CA PRO A 30 -1.02 2.23 17.66
C PRO A 30 -1.02 1.07 18.66
N SER A 31 -0.81 -0.18 18.22
CA SER A 31 -0.84 -1.35 19.10
C SER A 31 -0.18 -2.58 18.49
N GLY A 32 0.29 -3.48 19.37
CA GLY A 32 1.02 -4.67 18.96
C GLY A 32 2.37 -4.32 18.30
N LYS A 33 2.98 -5.32 17.68
CA LYS A 33 4.27 -5.17 16.98
C LYS A 33 4.30 -5.81 15.59
N ARG A 34 3.14 -6.28 15.11
CA ARG A 34 3.01 -6.92 13.81
C ARG A 34 2.69 -5.90 12.74
N VAL A 35 3.58 -5.73 11.77
CA VAL A 35 3.43 -4.73 10.70
C VAL A 35 3.88 -5.30 9.37
N PHE A 36 3.11 -5.04 8.32
CA PHE A 36 3.52 -5.32 6.95
C PHE A 36 3.85 -4.02 6.23
N LEU A 37 5.09 -3.91 5.76
CA LEU A 37 5.55 -2.81 4.92
C LEU A 37 5.36 -3.22 3.46
N GLN A 38 4.28 -2.73 2.84
CA GLN A 38 4.02 -3.00 1.44
C GLN A 38 4.82 -2.05 0.54
N HIS A 39 5.40 -2.59 -0.53
CA HIS A 39 6.02 -1.81 -1.60
C HIS A 39 5.88 -2.54 -2.95
N ASP A 40 6.09 -1.83 -4.06
CA ASP A 40 6.10 -2.44 -5.39
C ASP A 40 7.43 -3.15 -5.70
N ASN A 41 7.55 -3.74 -6.89
CA ASN A 41 8.78 -4.41 -7.33
C ASN A 41 9.68 -3.50 -8.19
N ALA A 42 9.70 -2.19 -7.93
CA ALA A 42 10.61 -1.29 -8.64
C ALA A 42 12.07 -1.71 -8.44
N LYS A 43 12.91 -1.51 -9.47
CA LYS A 43 14.33 -1.93 -9.47
C LYS A 43 15.15 -1.48 -8.23
N PRO A 44 14.94 -0.27 -7.66
CA PRO A 44 15.63 0.16 -6.44
C PRO A 44 15.17 -0.56 -5.18
N HIS A 45 14.02 -1.23 -5.18
CA HIS A 45 13.50 -1.85 -3.97
C HIS A 45 14.36 -3.05 -3.56
N VAL A 46 14.56 -3.16 -2.25
CA VAL A 46 15.27 -4.29 -1.65
C VAL A 46 14.39 -5.53 -1.67
N ALA A 47 15.01 -6.71 -1.64
CA ALA A 47 14.26 -7.95 -1.47
C ALA A 47 13.63 -8.02 -0.06
N ALA A 48 12.57 -8.81 0.09
CA ALA A 48 11.88 -8.93 1.38
C ALA A 48 12.76 -9.53 2.50
N ASP A 49 13.80 -10.26 2.11
CA ASP A 49 14.81 -10.90 2.95
C ASP A 49 16.13 -10.11 3.04
N ASP A 50 16.15 -8.83 2.63
CA ASP A 50 17.34 -7.97 2.76
C ASP A 50 17.81 -7.93 4.23
N PRO A 51 19.04 -8.39 4.54
CA PRO A 51 19.46 -8.64 5.92
C PRO A 51 19.40 -7.42 6.83
N GLU A 52 19.76 -6.25 6.32
CA GLU A 52 19.75 -5.01 7.10
C GLU A 52 18.32 -4.57 7.42
N VAL A 53 17.41 -4.70 6.44
CA VAL A 53 16.00 -4.36 6.67
C VAL A 53 15.33 -5.36 7.59
N VAL A 54 15.60 -6.67 7.45
CA VAL A 54 15.11 -7.71 8.37
C VAL A 54 15.58 -7.44 9.80
N ALA A 55 16.85 -7.06 9.98
CA ALA A 55 17.38 -6.69 11.29
C ALA A 55 16.67 -5.46 11.87
N ALA A 56 16.49 -4.40 11.07
CA ALA A 56 15.77 -3.19 11.51
C ALA A 56 14.30 -3.46 11.87
N CYS A 57 13.64 -4.31 11.08
CA CYS A 57 12.26 -4.74 11.27
C CYS A 57 12.06 -5.58 12.55
N SER A 58 13.04 -6.39 12.94
CA SER A 58 12.94 -7.28 14.11
C SER A 58 13.50 -6.67 15.39
N ASP A 59 14.34 -5.64 15.28
CA ASP A 59 14.92 -4.91 16.40
C ASP A 59 13.85 -4.45 17.41
N GLY A 60 14.12 -4.62 18.70
CA GLY A 60 13.16 -4.33 19.77
C GLY A 60 11.99 -5.33 19.86
N GLY A 61 12.12 -6.52 19.27
CA GLY A 61 11.12 -7.59 19.30
C GLY A 61 9.91 -7.30 18.43
N TRP A 62 10.12 -6.61 17.30
CA TRP A 62 9.08 -6.30 16.33
C TRP A 62 8.84 -7.47 15.37
N ASP A 63 7.59 -7.69 14.96
CA ASP A 63 7.19 -8.63 13.91
C ASP A 63 6.85 -7.83 12.64
N MET A 64 7.85 -7.12 12.12
CA MET A 64 7.72 -6.33 10.91
C MET A 64 8.31 -7.09 9.73
N SER A 65 7.66 -7.03 8.57
CA SER A 65 8.23 -7.59 7.34
C SER A 65 7.81 -6.81 6.11
N ILE A 66 8.70 -6.80 5.12
CA ILE A 66 8.39 -6.30 3.78
C ILE A 66 7.45 -7.28 3.08
N LYS A 67 6.42 -6.75 2.41
CA LYS A 67 5.49 -7.48 1.56
C LYS A 67 5.49 -6.87 0.16
N PRO A 68 6.25 -7.45 -0.78
CA PRO A 68 6.22 -7.00 -2.17
C PRO A 68 4.83 -7.24 -2.76
N GLN A 69 4.33 -6.26 -3.49
CA GLN A 69 3.05 -6.38 -4.18
C GLN A 69 3.21 -7.22 -5.47
N PRO A 70 2.12 -7.82 -5.99
CA PRO A 70 2.16 -8.49 -7.29
C PRO A 70 2.59 -7.55 -8.43
N ALA A 71 3.26 -8.09 -9.46
CA ALA A 71 3.68 -7.29 -10.60
C ALA A 71 2.48 -6.72 -11.38
N ASN A 72 2.60 -5.49 -11.87
CA ASN A 72 1.56 -4.78 -12.65
C ASN A 72 0.20 -4.61 -11.92
N SER A 73 0.24 -4.49 -10.58
CA SER A 73 -0.95 -4.28 -9.74
C SER A 73 -0.90 -2.95 -8.97
N PRO A 74 -0.89 -1.79 -9.66
CA PRO A 74 -0.87 -0.48 -8.98
C PRO A 74 -2.15 -0.24 -8.15
N ASP A 75 -3.24 -0.89 -8.53
CA ASP A 75 -4.51 -0.88 -7.82
C ASP A 75 -4.48 -1.63 -6.48
N PHE A 76 -3.47 -2.46 -6.25
CA PHE A 76 -3.25 -3.15 -4.97
C PHE A 76 -2.36 -2.34 -4.00
N ASN A 77 -2.05 -1.09 -4.35
CA ASN A 77 -1.24 -0.19 -3.54
C ASN A 77 -2.05 1.04 -3.12
N VAL A 78 -2.17 1.29 -1.82
CA VAL A 78 -2.87 2.50 -1.30
C VAL A 78 -2.25 3.80 -1.83
N ASN A 79 -0.92 3.79 -2.05
CA ASN A 79 -0.20 4.96 -2.53
C ASN A 79 -0.66 5.37 -3.92
N ASP A 80 -0.64 4.43 -4.87
CA ASP A 80 -1.05 4.64 -6.26
C ASP A 80 -2.57 4.76 -6.40
N LEU A 81 -3.33 3.97 -5.63
CA LEU A 81 -4.79 3.90 -5.74
C LEU A 81 -5.47 5.21 -5.36
N GLY A 82 -4.89 6.02 -4.47
CA GLY A 82 -5.51 7.29 -4.12
C GLY A 82 -4.74 8.24 -3.23
N PHE A 83 -3.73 7.80 -2.47
CA PHE A 83 -2.99 8.72 -1.61
C PHE A 83 -2.23 9.77 -2.42
N PHE A 84 -1.46 9.37 -3.45
CA PHE A 84 -0.73 10.33 -4.28
C PHE A 84 -1.66 11.28 -5.03
N ALA A 85 -2.76 10.77 -5.59
CA ALA A 85 -3.78 11.60 -6.24
C ALA A 85 -4.39 12.61 -5.27
N SER A 86 -4.61 12.22 -4.01
CA SER A 86 -5.16 13.10 -2.97
C SER A 86 -4.19 14.24 -2.63
N ILE A 87 -2.92 13.91 -2.37
CA ILE A 87 -1.86 14.92 -2.13
C ILE A 87 -1.72 15.85 -3.33
N GLN A 88 -1.65 15.28 -4.53
CA GLN A 88 -1.50 16.04 -5.77
C GLN A 88 -2.68 17.00 -5.99
N SER A 89 -3.92 16.61 -5.66
CA SER A 89 -5.09 17.49 -5.76
C SER A 89 -5.01 18.72 -4.86
N LEU A 90 -4.37 18.62 -3.70
CA LEU A 90 -4.15 19.73 -2.77
C LEU A 90 -2.96 20.58 -3.23
N GLN A 91 -1.86 19.93 -3.62
CA GLN A 91 -0.65 20.58 -4.08
C GLN A 91 -0.88 21.42 -5.35
N HIS A 92 -1.67 20.94 -6.32
CA HIS A 92 -1.98 21.68 -7.58
C HIS A 92 -2.73 22.99 -7.37
N LYS A 93 -3.32 23.23 -6.19
CA LYS A 93 -3.96 24.50 -5.85
C LYS A 93 -2.93 25.61 -5.57
N LYS A 94 -1.65 25.26 -5.48
CA LYS A 94 -0.53 26.15 -5.16
C LYS A 94 0.45 26.23 -6.31
N LYS A 95 1.12 27.37 -6.43
CA LYS A 95 2.17 27.58 -7.42
C LYS A 95 3.51 27.19 -6.80
N ALA A 96 4.34 26.49 -7.56
CA ALA A 96 5.74 26.24 -7.23
C ALA A 96 6.62 26.80 -8.35
N ARG A 97 7.65 27.58 -8.00
CA ARG A 97 8.64 28.11 -8.94
C ARG A 97 10.03 27.53 -8.71
N THR A 98 10.25 26.93 -7.55
CA THR A 98 11.50 26.27 -7.14
C THR A 98 11.21 24.86 -6.63
N ILE A 99 12.27 24.07 -6.45
CA ILE A 99 12.16 22.74 -5.83
C ILE A 99 11.73 22.89 -4.36
N GLU A 100 12.23 23.92 -3.68
CA GLU A 100 11.87 24.24 -2.30
C GLU A 100 10.38 24.58 -2.18
N ASP A 101 9.83 25.36 -3.12
CA ASP A 101 8.38 25.63 -3.16
C ASP A 101 7.59 24.33 -3.35
N LEU A 102 8.07 23.42 -4.20
CA LEU A 102 7.41 22.14 -4.43
C LEU A 102 7.42 21.28 -3.17
N VAL A 103 8.55 21.16 -2.49
CA VAL A 103 8.69 20.40 -1.23
C VAL A 103 7.74 20.97 -0.17
N ASN A 104 7.76 22.30 0.04
CA ASN A 104 6.88 22.96 1.01
C ASN A 104 5.40 22.76 0.67
N ASN A 105 5.03 22.84 -0.61
CA ASN A 105 3.65 22.63 -1.04
C ASN A 105 3.18 21.18 -0.81
N VAL A 106 4.05 20.19 -1.02
CA VAL A 106 3.75 18.77 -0.74
C VAL A 106 3.63 18.51 0.75
N GLU A 107 4.53 19.07 1.57
CA GLU A 107 4.47 18.94 3.03
C GLU A 107 3.19 19.57 3.59
N GLU A 108 2.82 20.76 3.11
CA GLU A 108 1.57 21.40 3.53
C GLU A 108 0.34 20.62 3.04
N ALA A 109 0.38 20.06 1.82
CA ALA A 109 -0.68 19.17 1.34
C ALA A 109 -0.82 17.90 2.19
N TYR A 110 0.29 17.32 2.65
CA TYR A 110 0.29 16.19 3.57
C TYR A 110 -0.35 16.54 4.91
N ASN A 111 0.03 17.68 5.50
CA ASN A 111 -0.53 18.15 6.76
C ASN A 111 -2.01 18.55 6.67
N GLN A 112 -2.46 18.99 5.49
CA GLN A 112 -3.88 19.30 5.22
C GLN A 112 -4.72 18.06 4.89
N LEU A 113 -4.09 16.91 4.60
CA LEU A 113 -4.83 15.75 4.14
C LEU A 113 -5.58 15.10 5.31
N GLU A 114 -6.90 15.19 5.25
CA GLU A 114 -7.78 14.55 6.23
C GLU A 114 -7.64 13.02 6.21
N TYR A 115 -7.46 12.41 7.39
CA TYR A 115 -7.38 10.96 7.55
C TYR A 115 -8.59 10.23 6.94
N SER A 116 -9.78 10.85 6.97
CA SER A 116 -11.00 10.29 6.37
C SER A 116 -10.90 10.11 4.85
N THR A 117 -9.98 10.82 4.19
CA THR A 117 -9.65 10.58 2.77
C THR A 117 -8.87 9.29 2.62
N ILE A 118 -7.91 9.03 3.51
CA ILE A 118 -7.12 7.80 3.53
C ILE A 118 -8.00 6.58 3.83
N ASP A 119 -8.94 6.69 4.77
CA ASP A 119 -9.92 5.64 5.07
C ASP A 119 -10.70 5.22 3.81
N LYS A 120 -11.10 6.20 2.99
CA LYS A 120 -11.78 5.92 1.70
C LYS A 120 -10.88 5.15 0.75
N VAL A 121 -9.57 5.38 0.73
CA VAL A 121 -8.62 4.65 -0.12
C VAL A 121 -8.47 3.21 0.37
N PHE A 122 -8.31 2.98 1.68
CA PHE A 122 -8.25 1.62 2.24
C PHE A 122 -9.51 0.80 1.98
N VAL A 123 -10.68 1.42 2.13
CA VAL A 123 -11.96 0.76 1.80
C VAL A 123 -12.04 0.45 0.29
N THR A 124 -11.47 1.31 -0.57
CA THR A 124 -11.38 1.02 -2.02
C THR A 124 -10.48 -0.16 -2.29
N LEU A 125 -9.30 -0.21 -1.66
CA LEU A 125 -8.35 -1.31 -1.81
C LEU A 125 -9.03 -2.65 -1.50
N GLN A 126 -9.80 -2.72 -0.41
CA GLN A 126 -10.52 -3.94 -0.05
C GLN A 126 -11.55 -4.35 -1.11
N SER A 127 -12.27 -3.40 -1.71
CA SER A 127 -13.17 -3.73 -2.82
C SER A 127 -12.46 -4.13 -4.10
N VAL A 128 -11.30 -3.55 -4.36
CA VAL A 128 -10.46 -3.89 -5.52
C VAL A 128 -9.94 -5.32 -5.39
N LEU A 129 -9.49 -5.71 -4.20
CA LEU A 129 -9.09 -7.09 -3.91
C LEU A 129 -10.24 -8.08 -4.13
N GLN A 130 -11.45 -7.75 -3.67
CA GLN A 130 -12.65 -8.57 -3.93
C GLN A 130 -13.02 -8.62 -5.43
N ALA A 131 -12.92 -7.51 -6.14
CA ALA A 131 -13.18 -7.45 -7.58
C ALA A 131 -12.19 -8.33 -8.35
N SER A 132 -10.91 -8.31 -7.98
CA SER A 132 -9.89 -9.17 -8.57
C SER A 132 -10.15 -10.64 -8.30
N MET A 133 -10.53 -11.02 -7.07
CA MET A 133 -10.93 -12.39 -6.75
C MET A 133 -12.09 -12.87 -7.63
N ASN A 134 -13.06 -12.00 -7.93
CA ASN A 134 -14.19 -12.35 -8.78
C ASN A 134 -13.80 -12.61 -10.25
N VAL A 135 -12.70 -12.00 -10.73
CA VAL A 135 -12.14 -12.20 -12.08
C VAL A 135 -10.84 -13.02 -12.07
N ASP A 136 -10.72 -13.92 -11.10
CA ASP A 136 -9.66 -14.95 -11.06
C ASP A 136 -8.24 -14.37 -10.98
N GLY A 137 -8.09 -13.25 -10.24
CA GLY A 137 -6.81 -12.57 -10.03
C GLY A 137 -6.40 -11.62 -11.16
N CYS A 138 -7.25 -11.43 -12.17
CA CYS A 138 -7.01 -10.45 -13.24
C CYS A 138 -7.16 -9.01 -12.71
N ASN A 139 -6.61 -8.03 -13.44
CA ASN A 139 -6.76 -6.59 -13.19
C ASN A 139 -7.81 -5.93 -14.11
N LYS A 140 -8.59 -6.74 -14.83
CA LYS A 140 -9.65 -6.26 -15.74
C LYS A 140 -11.00 -6.28 -15.03
N TYR A 141 -11.25 -5.24 -14.22
CA TYR A 141 -12.53 -4.98 -13.58
C TYR A 141 -12.84 -3.49 -13.56
N GLN A 142 -14.12 -3.16 -13.38
CA GLN A 142 -14.52 -1.81 -13.05
C GLN A 142 -14.26 -1.56 -11.57
N LEU A 143 -13.74 -0.37 -11.24
CA LEU A 143 -13.56 0.01 -9.85
C LEU A 143 -14.91 0.02 -9.12
N PRO A 144 -15.07 -0.75 -8.02
CA PRO A 144 -16.35 -0.81 -7.33
C PRO A 144 -16.75 0.54 -6.71
N HIS A 145 -17.98 0.99 -7.00
CA HIS A 145 -18.56 2.17 -6.38
C HIS A 145 -19.28 1.78 -5.08
N LEU A 146 -18.65 2.06 -3.94
CA LEU A 146 -19.14 1.63 -2.61
C LEU A 146 -20.05 2.64 -1.91
N SER A 147 -20.47 3.73 -2.56
CA SER A 147 -21.25 4.82 -1.93
C SER A 147 -20.70 5.19 -0.55
N LYS A 148 -19.38 5.35 -0.44
CA LYS A 148 -18.63 5.44 0.83
C LYS A 148 -19.18 6.51 1.78
N GLU A 149 -19.70 7.59 1.22
CA GLU A 149 -20.35 8.65 2.00
C GLU A 149 -21.59 8.15 2.74
N GLN A 150 -22.42 7.35 2.07
CA GLN A 150 -23.60 6.75 2.67
C GLN A 150 -23.22 5.72 3.74
N LEU A 151 -22.17 4.91 3.50
CA LEU A 151 -21.64 3.99 4.51
C LEU A 151 -21.20 4.74 5.77
N ARG A 152 -20.50 5.87 5.59
CA ARG A 152 -20.08 6.74 6.70
C ARG A 152 -21.28 7.38 7.40
N MET A 153 -22.28 7.87 6.68
CA MET A 153 -23.49 8.44 7.27
C MET A 153 -24.26 7.42 8.12
N ASN A 154 -24.32 6.17 7.68
CA ASN A 154 -25.02 5.11 8.41
C ASN A 154 -24.26 4.65 9.67
N ASN A 155 -22.93 4.62 9.62
CA ASN A 155 -22.09 4.01 10.67
C ASN A 155 -21.31 5.03 11.51
N GLY A 156 -21.39 6.32 11.20
CA GLY A 156 -20.54 7.39 11.74
C GLY A 156 -19.13 7.41 11.15
N LEU A 157 -18.48 6.25 11.05
CA LEU A 157 -17.16 6.05 10.44
C LEU A 157 -17.23 4.98 9.33
N LEU A 158 -16.23 4.99 8.46
CA LEU A 158 -16.07 3.88 7.52
C LEU A 158 -15.65 2.61 8.27
N PRO A 159 -16.16 1.43 7.87
CA PRO A 159 -15.76 0.19 8.51
C PRO A 159 -14.26 -0.07 8.25
N PRO A 160 -13.51 -0.56 9.25
CA PRO A 160 -12.10 -0.90 9.06
C PRO A 160 -11.93 -2.10 8.10
N SER A 161 -12.97 -2.93 7.96
CA SER A 161 -12.98 -4.04 7.03
C SER A 161 -14.34 -4.20 6.35
N LEU A 162 -14.32 -4.42 5.04
CA LEU A 162 -15.48 -4.82 4.26
C LEU A 162 -15.71 -6.31 4.42
N THR A 163 -16.98 -6.71 4.55
CA THR A 163 -17.36 -8.11 4.43
C THR A 163 -16.99 -8.61 3.04
N CYS A 164 -16.32 -9.76 2.98
CA CYS A 164 -16.09 -10.46 1.72
C CYS A 164 -17.34 -11.28 1.39
N ASN A 165 -17.76 -11.28 0.13
CA ASN A 165 -18.84 -12.15 -0.31
C ASN A 165 -18.39 -13.62 -0.28
N ASP A 166 -19.14 -14.48 0.41
CA ASP A 166 -18.80 -15.91 0.58
C ASP A 166 -18.60 -16.62 -0.77
N ASN A 167 -19.45 -16.36 -1.76
CA ASN A 167 -19.30 -16.97 -3.08
C ASN A 167 -18.00 -16.54 -3.78
N ILE A 168 -17.59 -15.27 -3.62
CA ILE A 168 -16.33 -14.76 -4.18
C ILE A 168 -15.15 -15.43 -3.46
N TYR A 169 -15.23 -15.53 -2.14
CA TYR A 169 -14.21 -16.17 -1.32
C TYR A 169 -14.04 -17.66 -1.67
N ASP A 170 -15.14 -18.40 -1.75
CA ASP A 170 -15.14 -19.81 -2.08
C ASP A 170 -14.60 -20.04 -3.49
N LYS A 171 -15.03 -19.23 -4.47
CA LYS A 171 -14.52 -19.28 -5.84
C LYS A 171 -13.00 -19.09 -5.88
N ALA A 172 -12.49 -18.05 -5.22
CA ALA A 172 -11.07 -17.76 -5.19
C ALA A 172 -10.27 -18.87 -4.48
N THR A 173 -10.81 -19.42 -3.40
CA THR A 173 -10.18 -20.51 -2.64
C THR A 173 -10.06 -21.77 -3.48
N ILE A 174 -11.14 -22.16 -4.19
CA ILE A 174 -11.15 -23.31 -5.10
C ILE A 174 -10.10 -23.14 -6.20
N LEU A 175 -10.04 -21.96 -6.82
CA LEU A 175 -9.05 -21.66 -7.86
C LEU A 175 -7.61 -21.74 -7.34
N LEU A 176 -7.34 -21.19 -6.17
CA LEU A 176 -6.01 -21.26 -5.57
C LEU A 176 -5.61 -22.72 -5.28
N SER A 177 -6.52 -23.52 -4.72
CA SER A 177 -6.28 -24.94 -4.46
C SER A 177 -6.00 -25.72 -5.75
N SER A 178 -6.68 -25.42 -6.86
CA SER A 178 -6.40 -26.10 -8.14
C SER A 178 -5.02 -25.73 -8.69
N ILE A 179 -4.63 -24.46 -8.62
CA ILE A 179 -3.30 -24.00 -9.07
C ILE A 179 -2.18 -24.61 -8.22
N GLU A 180 -2.38 -24.74 -6.91
CA GLU A 180 -1.41 -25.37 -6.01
C GLU A 180 -1.24 -26.86 -6.34
N GLN A 181 -2.33 -27.56 -6.62
CA GLN A 181 -2.29 -28.97 -7.04
C GLN A 181 -1.55 -29.14 -8.38
N ASP A 182 -1.85 -28.29 -9.38
CA ASP A 182 -1.17 -28.32 -10.68
C ASP A 182 0.34 -28.08 -10.57
N LYS A 183 0.79 -27.24 -9.63
CA LYS A 183 2.22 -27.04 -9.36
C LYS A 183 2.87 -28.28 -8.76
N VAL A 184 2.18 -28.95 -7.83
CA VAL A 184 2.69 -30.19 -7.22
C VAL A 184 2.82 -31.30 -8.26
N ASP A 185 1.84 -31.41 -9.16
CA ASP A 185 1.82 -32.46 -10.17
C ASP A 185 2.87 -32.21 -11.27
N ASN A 186 3.10 -30.96 -11.68
CA ASN A 186 4.13 -30.60 -12.66
C ASN A 186 5.57 -30.65 -12.12
N VAL A 187 5.79 -30.64 -10.81
CA VAL A 187 7.13 -30.84 -10.20
C VAL A 187 7.49 -32.32 -10.09
N ARG A 188 6.49 -33.21 -10.18
CA ARG A 188 6.67 -34.68 -10.07
C ARG A 188 6.84 -35.39 -11.42
N THR A 189 6.70 -34.67 -12.54
CA THR A 189 6.95 -35.14 -13.92
C THR A 189 8.27 -34.61 -14.44
#